data_AF-A0A812VZW9-F1
#
_entry.id   AF-A0A812VZW9-F1
#
_cell.length_a   1.000
_cell.length_b   1.000
_cell.length_c   1.000
_cell.angle_alpha   90.00
_cell.angle_beta   90.00
_cell.angle_gamma   90.00
#
_symmetry.space_group_name_H-M   'P 1'
#
loop_
_entity.id
_entity.type
_entity.pdbx_description
1 polymer ?
#
loop_
_entity_poly.entity_id
_entity_poly.type
_entity_poly.pdbx_seq_one_letter_code
_entity_poly.pdbx_strand_id
1 'polypeptide(L)' 'VFITRKHRLCIVMDYADGGDVHMKIKNREGALLPEEQILEWFVQTCFALKHVHERKVLHRDLKTQNIFLMSN' A
#
# COMPACT_ATOMS: atom_id res chain seq x y z
N VAL A 1 -13.48 6.46 12.57
CA VAL A 1 -14.20 7.33 11.59
C VAL A 1 -14.93 8.42 12.36
N PHE A 2 -14.89 9.68 11.91
CA PHE A 2 -15.63 10.78 12.54
C PHE A 2 -16.17 11.77 11.51
N ILE A 3 -17.20 12.53 11.88
CA ILE A 3 -17.79 13.58 11.03
C ILE A 3 -17.42 14.95 11.62
N THR A 4 -16.85 15.82 10.78
CA THR A 4 -16.49 17.18 11.19
C THR A 4 -17.73 18.09 11.33
N ARG A 5 -17.58 19.25 12.00
CA ARG A 5 -18.63 20.29 12.06
C ARG A 5 -19.12 20.77 10.68
N LYS A 6 -18.29 20.61 9.64
CA LYS A 6 -18.64 20.93 8.24
C LYS A 6 -19.21 19.71 7.48
N HIS A 7 -19.72 18.71 8.19
CA HIS A 7 -20.30 17.48 7.63
C HIS A 7 -19.38 16.66 6.70
N ARG A 8 -18.05 16.76 6.86
CA ARG A 8 -17.08 15.90 6.14
C ARG A 8 -16.82 14.61 6.92
N LEU A 9 -16.86 13.47 6.23
CA LEU A 9 -16.44 12.17 6.74
C LEU A 9 -14.91 12.08 6.76
N CYS A 10 -14.34 11.68 7.89
CA CYS A 10 -12.91 11.49 8.07
C CYS A 10 -12.60 10.07 8.55
N ILE A 11 -11.67 9.40 7.86
CA ILE A 11 -11.14 8.09 8.21
C ILE A 11 -9.73 8.33 8.75
N VAL A 12 -9.48 7.94 10.01
CA VAL A 12 -8.15 7.96 10.61
C VAL A 12 -7.57 6.56 10.46
N MET A 13 -6.33 6.49 10.02
CA MET A 13 -5.57 5.26 9.78
C MET A 13 -4.12 5.50 10.18
N ASP A 14 -3.34 4.42 10.28
CA ASP A 14 -1.92 4.49 10.56
C ASP A 14 -1.18 5.29 9.48
N TYR A 15 -0.13 6.02 9.89
CA TYR A 15 0.69 6.80 8.97
C TYR A 15 1.84 5.94 8.42
N ALA A 16 1.84 5.73 7.11
CA ALA A 16 2.92 5.08 6.39
C ALA A 16 3.92 6.13 5.87
N ASP A 17 5.08 6.19 6.52
CA ASP A 17 6.11 7.22 6.30
C ASP A 17 7.02 6.94 5.09
N GLY A 18 7.01 5.71 4.58
CA GLY A 18 7.80 5.27 3.43
C GLY A 18 7.20 5.61 2.06
N GLY A 19 6.00 6.22 2.02
CA GLY A 19 5.25 6.49 0.80
C GLY A 19 4.64 5.23 0.19
N ASP A 20 4.56 5.15 -1.14
CA ASP A 20 4.02 3.99 -1.86
C ASP A 20 5.06 3.36 -2.81
N VAL A 21 4.79 2.13 -3.24
CA VAL A 21 5.66 1.38 -4.16
C VAL A 21 5.85 2.11 -5.49
N HIS A 22 4.83 2.81 -5.99
CA HIS A 22 4.94 3.57 -7.25
C HIS A 22 5.98 4.69 -7.12
N MET A 23 5.97 5.43 -6.01
CA MET A 23 6.96 6.46 -5.72
C MET A 23 8.37 5.87 -5.61
N LYS A 24 8.54 4.70 -4.97
CA LYS A 24 9.85 4.04 -4.90
C LYS A 24 10.38 3.63 -6.27
N ILE A 25 9.53 3.12 -7.15
CA ILE A 25 9.91 2.77 -8.53
C ILE A 25 10.32 4.03 -9.30
N LYS A 26 9.51 5.10 -9.21
CA LYS A 26 9.78 6.36 -9.92
C LYS A 26 11.10 7.01 -9.48
N ASN A 27 11.38 7.00 -8.18
CA ASN A 27 12.59 7.61 -7.61
C ASN A 27 13.88 6.86 -7.97
N ARG A 28 13.81 5.69 -8.63
CA ARG A 28 14.98 4.99 -9.14
C ARG A 28 15.49 5.55 -10.48
N GLU A 29 14.76 6.48 -11.11
CA GLU A 29 15.19 7.16 -12.35
C GLU A 29 15.61 6.19 -13.48
N GLY A 30 14.90 5.06 -13.60
CA GLY A 30 15.18 4.01 -14.59
C GLY A 30 16.16 2.93 -14.13
N ALA A 31 16.80 3.09 -12.97
CA ALA A 31 17.55 2.00 -12.35
C ALA A 31 16.61 0.88 -11.88
N LEU A 32 17.04 -0.37 -12.04
CA LEU A 32 16.28 -1.53 -11.58
C LEU A 32 16.33 -1.64 -10.05
N LEU A 33 15.24 -2.15 -9.47
CA LEU A 33 15.21 -2.56 -8.08
C LEU A 33 15.92 -3.91 -7.93
N PRO A 34 16.60 -4.17 -6.79
CA PRO A 34 17.07 -5.51 -6.47
C PRO A 34 15.91 -6.50 -6.46
N GLU A 35 16.12 -7.69 -7.03
CA GLU A 35 15.09 -8.73 -7.12
C GLU A 35 14.57 -9.13 -5.74
N GLU A 36 15.46 -9.24 -4.76
CA GLU A 36 15.12 -9.52 -3.35
C GLU A 36 14.08 -8.53 -2.82
N GLN A 37 14.27 -7.23 -3.05
CA GLN A 37 13.32 -6.20 -2.62
C GLN A 37 11.95 -6.35 -3.31
N ILE A 38 11.96 -6.70 -4.60
CA ILE A 38 10.72 -6.92 -5.36
C ILE A 38 9.96 -8.12 -4.78
N LEU A 39 10.66 -9.21 -4.50
CA LEU A 39 10.08 -10.42 -3.93
C LEU A 39 9.52 -10.18 -2.54
N GLU A 40 10.20 -9.40 -1.69
CA GLU A 40 9.68 -9.03 -0.36
C GLU A 40 8.34 -8.29 -0.44
N TRP A 41 8.26 -7.23 -1.26
CA TRP A 41 7.01 -6.48 -1.43
C TRP A 41 5.91 -7.34 -2.07
N PHE A 42 6.28 -8.20 -3.03
CA PHE A 42 5.35 -9.10 -3.68
C PHE A 42 4.74 -10.10 -2.69
N VAL A 43 5.57 -10.76 -1.87
CA VAL A 43 5.12 -11.73 -0.87
C VAL A 43 4.22 -11.06 0.17
N GLN A 44 4.57 -9.87 0.68
CA GLN A 44 3.72 -9.13 1.61
C GLN A 44 2.37 -8.75 0.98
N THR A 45 2.37 -8.34 -0.28
CA THR A 45 1.14 -8.04 -1.04
C THR A 45 0.28 -9.30 -1.19
N CYS A 46 0.88 -10.45 -1.48
CA CYS A 46 0.16 -11.74 -1.52
C CYS A 46 -0.47 -12.09 -0.18
N PHE A 47 0.20 -11.86 0.95
CA PHE A 47 -0.38 -12.07 2.28
C PHE A 47 -1.55 -11.12 2.55
N ALA A 48 -1.46 -9.85 2.17
CA ALA A 48 -2.56 -8.89 2.29
C ALA A 48 -3.77 -9.31 1.45
N LEU A 49 -3.56 -9.77 0.22
CA LEU A 49 -4.61 -10.28 -0.66
C LEU A 49 -5.24 -11.55 -0.10
N LYS A 50 -4.43 -12.49 0.39
CA LYS A 50 -4.92 -13.70 1.05
C LYS A 50 -5.84 -13.33 2.22
N HIS A 51 -5.42 -12.39 3.07
CA HIS A 51 -6.19 -11.93 4.23
C HIS A 51 -7.59 -11.40 3.85
N VAL A 52 -7.69 -10.56 2.81
CA VAL A 52 -8.99 -10.03 2.36
C VAL A 52 -9.83 -11.07 1.62
N HIS A 53 -9.20 -11.95 0.83
CA HIS A 53 -9.90 -13.01 0.10
C HIS A 53 -10.49 -14.08 1.03
N GLU A 54 -9.81 -14.42 2.14
CA GLU A 54 -10.36 -15.29 3.20
C GLU A 54 -11.66 -14.73 3.79
N ARG A 55 -11.82 -13.41 3.78
CA ARG A 55 -13.03 -12.69 4.24
C ARG A 55 -14.03 -12.42 3.13
N LYS A 56 -13.87 -13.04 1.96
CA LYS A 56 -14.71 -12.84 0.77
C LYS A 56 -14.75 -11.39 0.27
N VAL A 57 -13.70 -10.61 0.54
CA VAL A 57 -13.55 -9.22 0.06
C VAL A 57 -12.57 -9.19 -1.10
N LEU A 58 -12.97 -8.57 -2.22
CA LEU A 58 -12.08 -8.29 -3.34
C LEU A 58 -11.57 -6.85 -3.23
N HIS A 59 -10.24 -6.64 -3.33
CA HIS A 59 -9.66 -5.30 -3.29
C HIS A 59 -10.09 -4.43 -4.50
N ARG A 60 -10.20 -5.04 -5.69
CA ARG A 60 -10.62 -4.43 -6.97
C ARG A 60 -9.77 -3.28 -7.55
N ASP A 61 -8.90 -2.65 -6.76
CA ASP A 61 -7.98 -1.60 -7.23
C ASP A 61 -6.52 -1.88 -6.83
N LEU A 62 -6.04 -3.10 -7.11
CA LEU A 62 -4.67 -3.47 -6.77
C LEU A 62 -3.69 -2.84 -7.77
N LYS A 63 -2.85 -1.93 -7.28
CA LYS A 63 -1.82 -1.21 -8.04
C LYS A 63 -0.74 -0.67 -7.11
N THR A 64 0.42 -0.31 -7.66
CA THR A 64 1.59 0.13 -6.88
C THR A 64 1.35 1.41 -6.07
N GLN A 65 0.40 2.27 -6.48
CA GLN A 65 0.01 3.46 -5.71
C GLN A 65 -0.79 3.13 -4.43
N ASN A 66 -1.37 1.93 -4.33
CA ASN A 66 -2.20 1.52 -3.19
C ASN A 66 -1.45 0.56 -2.24
N ILE A 67 -0.14 0.41 -2.41
CA ILE A 67 0.73 -0.39 -1.54
C ILE A 67 1.66 0.58 -0.82
N PHE A 68 1.31 0.89 0.43
CA PHE A 68 2.07 1.81 1.28
C PHE A 68 3.23 1.10 1.98
N LEU A 69 4.33 1.82 2.20
CA LEU A 69 5.56 1.32 2.80
C LEU A 69 5.83 2.01 4.13
N MET A 70 6.40 1.27 5.07
CA MET A 70 6.92 1.78 6.35
C MET A 70 8.46 1.84 6.25
N SER A 71 9.10 2.80 6.93
CA SER A 71 10.57 2.93 6.90
C SER A 71 11.33 2.02 7.90
N ASN A 72 10.63 1.06 8.55
CA ASN A 72 11.20 0.19 9.59
C ASN A 72 12.06 -0.95 9.03
#